data_AF-A0A2S7CUS4-F1
#
_entry.id   AF-A0A2S7CUS4-F1
#
_cell.length_a   1.000
_cell.length_b   1.000
_cell.length_c   1.000
_cell.angle_alpha   90.00
_cell.angle_beta   90.00
_cell.angle_gamma   90.00
#
_symmetry.space_group_name_H-M   'P 1'
#
loop_
_entity.id
_entity.type
_entity.pdbx_description
1 polymer ?
#
loop_
_entity_poly.entity_id
_entity_poly.type
_entity_poly.pdbx_seq_one_letter_code
_entity_poly.pdbx_strand_id
1 'polypeptide(L)'
;MTNLQVGQNIALEGDRLDAQVTIAGVPSGMDLDLSAFVLNAQGQVIDDSAFVFYGQPSFQAGAVMLDAAARRVSVQLSALPAAVERVAVAITIDQGMRRAQRFAQLQQLTLEVASGGQACTFAPPLVGMAETALILAEFYRRNGQWKLRAVGQGFTGGLGPLAKHFGVDVADDPDATTAAPASVPPPVPVAPPPLPPPPSVNLSKIVLEKSKPVALEKASGKFGEIVVNLRWSRGGGLFSRAIDLDLGAMVEMQDGDKTVIQALGGNFGSLAQMPYVKLMGDDRSGSSGQGEFLHLNGDEWSRIKRVLIFAFIYEGTPNWSSANGVVTIRTPGQPELEARLDSPNNRDGMCAIAMLENSNGTLRATKQVDYFTGHDTMDLRFGFGFEWRAARK
;
A
#
# COMPACT_ATOMS: atom_id res chain seq x y z
N MET A 1 14.09 -11.80 34.72
CA MET A 1 14.12 -11.27 33.35
C MET A 1 15.46 -11.65 32.74
N THR A 2 15.46 -12.39 31.63
CA THR A 2 16.69 -12.91 30.99
C THR A 2 17.15 -11.97 29.90
N ASN A 3 18.40 -11.52 29.91
CA ASN A 3 18.96 -10.68 28.84
C ASN A 3 19.57 -11.56 27.75
N LEU A 4 19.11 -11.39 26.51
CA LEU A 4 19.53 -12.18 25.36
C LEU A 4 20.63 -11.48 24.58
N GLN A 5 21.56 -12.27 24.05
CA GLN A 5 22.57 -11.81 23.09
C GLN A 5 22.12 -12.11 21.66
N VAL A 6 22.71 -11.41 20.69
CA VAL A 6 22.51 -11.66 19.25
C VAL A 6 22.70 -13.14 18.94
N GLY A 7 21.72 -13.76 18.28
CA GLY A 7 21.69 -15.17 17.92
C GLY A 7 21.28 -16.14 19.03
N GLN A 8 21.09 -15.67 20.28
CA GLN A 8 20.71 -16.52 21.40
C GLN A 8 19.28 -17.05 21.25
N ASN A 9 19.09 -18.32 21.62
CA ASN A 9 17.80 -19.00 21.60
C ASN A 9 17.35 -19.33 23.02
N ILE A 10 16.05 -19.22 23.28
CA ILE A 10 15.43 -19.65 24.53
C ILE A 10 14.09 -20.34 24.24
N ALA A 11 13.77 -21.37 25.02
CA ALA A 11 12.45 -22.00 24.94
C ALA A 11 11.39 -21.06 25.52
N LEU A 12 10.19 -21.09 24.94
CA LEU A 12 9.04 -20.33 25.41
C LEU A 12 8.12 -21.25 26.20
N GLU A 13 7.68 -20.79 27.38
CA GLU A 13 6.89 -21.60 28.33
C GLU A 13 5.38 -21.35 28.24
N GLY A 14 4.96 -20.26 27.59
CA GLY A 14 3.56 -19.84 27.50
C GLY A 14 3.01 -19.90 26.08
N ASP A 15 1.69 -19.99 25.99
CA ASP A 15 0.97 -19.99 24.70
C ASP A 15 0.77 -18.58 24.13
N ARG A 16 0.66 -17.58 25.00
CA ARG A 16 0.58 -16.17 24.63
C ARG A 16 1.95 -15.51 24.80
N LEU A 17 2.40 -14.83 23.75
CA LEU A 17 3.61 -14.03 23.72
C LEU A 17 3.24 -12.55 23.56
N ASP A 18 3.82 -11.67 24.37
CA ASP A 18 3.71 -10.23 24.20
C ASP A 18 5.11 -9.64 24.01
N ALA A 19 5.38 -9.13 22.81
CA ALA A 19 6.65 -8.57 22.37
C ALA A 19 6.56 -7.04 22.34
N GLN A 20 7.07 -6.39 23.36
CA GLN A 20 7.03 -4.96 23.59
C GLN A 20 8.32 -4.29 23.15
N VAL A 21 8.24 -3.22 22.36
CA VAL A 21 9.41 -2.44 21.93
C VAL A 21 9.44 -1.10 22.64
N THR A 22 10.59 -0.80 23.26
CA THR A 22 10.89 0.48 23.91
C THR A 22 12.01 1.19 23.15
N ILE A 23 11.80 2.46 22.85
CA ILE A 23 12.74 3.29 22.09
C ILE A 23 12.95 4.61 22.83
N ALA A 24 14.20 5.05 22.96
CA ALA A 24 14.53 6.34 23.57
C ALA A 24 15.52 7.13 22.71
N GLY A 25 15.48 8.46 22.86
CA GLY A 25 16.35 9.36 22.12
C GLY A 25 16.08 9.41 20.63
N VAL A 26 14.81 9.29 20.22
CA VAL A 26 14.41 9.38 18.81
C VAL A 26 14.60 10.82 18.31
N PRO A 27 15.41 11.05 17.25
CA PRO A 27 15.56 12.37 16.65
C PRO A 27 14.22 12.92 16.12
N SER A 28 14.10 14.25 16.10
CA SER A 28 12.91 14.90 15.54
C SER A 28 12.71 14.51 14.07
N GLY A 29 11.48 14.13 13.72
CA GLY A 29 11.10 13.72 12.36
C GLY A 29 11.55 12.31 11.96
N MET A 30 12.06 11.51 12.90
CA MET A 30 12.31 10.08 12.69
C MET A 30 11.12 9.27 13.19
N ASP A 31 10.48 8.57 12.26
CA ASP A 31 9.36 7.69 12.54
C ASP A 31 9.83 6.24 12.46
N LEU A 32 9.39 5.42 13.42
CA LEU A 32 9.75 4.00 13.49
C LEU A 32 8.51 3.12 13.55
N ASP A 33 8.42 2.17 12.63
CA ASP A 33 7.31 1.26 12.46
C ASP A 33 7.68 -0.15 12.94
N LEU A 34 6.84 -0.70 13.83
CA LEU A 34 6.91 -2.09 14.26
C LEU A 34 6.04 -2.96 13.35
N SER A 35 6.55 -4.11 12.95
CA SER A 35 5.86 -5.06 12.10
C SER A 35 6.16 -6.50 12.51
N ALA A 36 5.32 -7.43 12.04
CA ALA A 36 5.54 -8.86 12.18
C ALA A 36 5.26 -9.60 10.87
N PHE A 37 6.02 -10.66 10.60
CA PHE A 37 5.86 -11.52 9.43
C PHE A 37 5.56 -12.94 9.88
N VAL A 38 4.48 -13.54 9.39
CA VAL A 38 4.02 -14.89 9.72
C VAL A 38 4.43 -15.84 8.61
N LEU A 39 5.35 -16.75 8.91
CA LEU A 39 6.19 -17.43 7.92
C LEU A 39 5.99 -18.95 7.92
N ASN A 40 6.06 -19.53 6.72
CA ASN A 40 6.12 -20.97 6.50
C ASN A 40 7.52 -21.55 6.79
N ALA A 41 7.67 -22.86 6.59
CA ALA A 41 8.94 -23.57 6.72
C ALA A 41 10.07 -23.04 5.82
N GLN A 42 9.73 -22.42 4.68
CA GLN A 42 10.66 -21.81 3.74
C GLN A 42 11.09 -20.40 4.16
N GLY A 43 10.52 -19.86 5.25
CA GLY A 43 10.81 -18.50 5.71
C GLY A 43 10.14 -17.42 4.86
N GLN A 44 9.06 -17.76 4.14
CA GLN A 44 8.25 -16.81 3.37
C GLN A 44 6.90 -16.61 4.05
N VAL A 45 6.28 -15.45 3.84
CA VAL A 45 4.91 -15.22 4.30
C VAL A 45 3.96 -16.29 3.77
N ILE A 46 3.02 -16.71 4.60
CA ILE A 46 2.10 -17.78 4.23
C ILE A 46 1.00 -17.34 3.25
N ASP A 47 0.69 -16.04 3.23
CA ASP A 47 -0.20 -15.33 2.29
C ASP A 47 -0.01 -13.81 2.42
N ASP A 48 -0.75 -13.01 1.64
CA ASP A 48 -0.66 -11.54 1.67
C ASP A 48 -1.09 -10.93 3.03
N SER A 49 -1.93 -11.64 3.80
CA SER A 49 -2.38 -11.20 5.12
C SER A 49 -1.35 -11.45 6.23
N ALA A 50 -0.33 -12.27 5.94
CA ALA A 50 0.70 -12.71 6.88
C ALA A 50 1.83 -11.68 7.09
N PHE A 51 1.71 -10.48 6.52
CA PHE A 51 2.48 -9.31 6.92
C PHE A 51 1.64 -8.40 7.81
N VAL A 52 1.93 -8.38 9.11
CA VAL A 52 1.22 -7.59 10.11
C VAL A 52 1.97 -6.27 10.34
N PHE A 53 1.31 -5.16 10.07
CA PHE A 53 1.86 -3.80 10.21
C PHE A 53 0.72 -2.83 10.54
N TYR A 54 0.99 -1.55 10.71
CA TYR A 54 -0.05 -0.58 11.14
C TYR A 54 -1.29 -0.55 10.23
N GLY A 55 -1.15 -0.82 8.92
CA GLY A 55 -2.24 -0.89 7.95
C GLY A 55 -2.96 -2.25 7.89
N GLN A 56 -2.38 -3.28 8.49
CA GLN A 56 -2.97 -4.60 8.66
C GLN A 56 -2.58 -5.12 10.05
N PRO A 57 -3.20 -4.61 11.13
CA PRO A 57 -2.70 -4.80 12.49
C PRO A 57 -3.01 -6.19 13.07
N SER A 58 -3.60 -7.10 12.29
CA SER A 58 -3.90 -8.44 12.76
C SER A 58 -3.78 -9.47 11.66
N PHE A 59 -3.32 -10.66 12.03
CA PHE A 59 -3.40 -11.87 11.22
C PHE A 59 -4.35 -12.88 11.89
N GLN A 60 -5.21 -13.50 11.08
CA GLN A 60 -6.13 -14.59 11.43
C GLN A 60 -6.85 -14.43 12.78
N ALA A 61 -7.94 -13.65 12.79
CA ALA A 61 -8.78 -13.42 13.96
C ALA A 61 -8.02 -13.03 15.25
N GLY A 62 -6.82 -12.46 15.13
CA GLY A 62 -5.99 -12.01 16.25
C GLY A 62 -4.94 -13.01 16.74
N ALA A 63 -4.63 -14.07 15.97
CA ALA A 63 -3.51 -14.97 16.29
C ALA A 63 -2.17 -14.24 16.34
N VAL A 64 -2.00 -13.21 15.51
CA VAL A 64 -0.95 -12.19 15.67
C VAL A 64 -1.62 -10.82 15.63
N MET A 65 -1.29 -9.95 16.59
CA MET A 65 -1.82 -8.58 16.67
C MET A 65 -0.71 -7.57 16.91
N LEU A 66 -0.77 -6.46 16.21
CA LEU A 66 0.07 -5.29 16.41
C LEU A 66 -0.76 -4.18 17.07
N ASP A 67 -0.32 -3.75 18.24
CA ASP A 67 -0.68 -2.45 18.81
C ASP A 67 0.44 -1.47 18.50
N ALA A 68 0.26 -0.68 17.43
CA ALA A 68 1.26 0.28 16.98
C ALA A 68 1.46 1.42 17.98
N ALA A 69 0.40 1.85 18.67
CA ALA A 69 0.46 2.92 19.66
C ALA A 69 1.25 2.48 20.90
N ALA A 70 1.01 1.25 21.37
CA ALA A 70 1.79 0.66 22.45
C ALA A 70 3.12 0.06 21.98
N ARG A 71 3.40 -0.02 20.67
CA ARG A 71 4.57 -0.73 20.09
C ARG A 71 4.69 -2.18 20.57
N ARG A 72 3.60 -2.92 20.49
CA ARG A 72 3.53 -4.30 20.95
C ARG A 72 3.03 -5.24 19.87
N VAL A 73 3.71 -6.37 19.70
CA VAL A 73 3.21 -7.51 18.92
C VAL A 73 2.79 -8.61 19.90
N SER A 74 1.52 -9.02 19.85
CA SER A 74 0.99 -10.14 20.63
C SER A 74 0.81 -11.35 19.71
N VAL A 75 1.20 -12.55 20.16
CA VAL A 75 1.07 -13.80 19.41
C VAL A 75 0.40 -14.86 20.27
N GLN A 76 -0.66 -15.46 19.75
CA GLN A 76 -1.32 -16.63 20.33
C GLN A 76 -0.87 -17.88 19.56
N LEU A 77 0.10 -18.61 20.12
CA LEU A 77 0.79 -19.70 19.41
C LEU A 77 -0.13 -20.85 19.01
N SER A 78 -1.08 -21.22 19.88
CA SER A 78 -2.07 -22.26 19.60
C SER A 78 -3.10 -21.89 18.53
N ALA A 79 -3.27 -20.60 18.23
CA ALA A 79 -4.17 -20.12 17.19
C ALA A 79 -3.51 -20.07 15.80
N LEU A 80 -2.18 -20.25 15.72
CA LEU A 80 -1.46 -20.26 14.46
C LEU A 80 -1.76 -21.54 13.66
N PRO A 81 -1.95 -21.46 12.33
CA PRO A 81 -2.11 -22.62 11.47
C PRO A 81 -0.89 -23.53 11.55
N ALA A 82 -1.09 -24.82 11.31
CA ALA A 82 0.01 -25.79 11.26
C ALA A 82 1.07 -25.48 10.19
N ALA A 83 0.72 -24.70 9.16
CA ALA A 83 1.66 -24.25 8.13
C ALA A 83 2.64 -23.16 8.61
N VAL A 84 2.36 -22.51 9.74
CA VAL A 84 3.22 -21.48 10.32
C VAL A 84 4.30 -22.13 11.18
N GLU A 85 5.56 -21.89 10.79
CA GLU A 85 6.73 -22.39 11.50
C GLU A 85 7.50 -21.26 12.20
N ARG A 86 7.22 -20.00 11.84
CA ARG A 86 7.93 -18.85 12.38
C ARG A 86 7.11 -17.55 12.35
N VAL A 87 7.31 -16.68 13.33
CA VAL A 87 6.85 -15.29 13.33
C VAL A 87 8.06 -14.39 13.59
N ALA A 88 8.42 -13.54 12.63
CA ALA A 88 9.50 -12.57 12.79
C ALA A 88 8.94 -11.22 13.24
N VAL A 89 9.58 -10.57 14.21
CA VAL A 89 9.25 -9.20 14.67
C VAL A 89 10.36 -8.27 14.20
N ALA A 90 9.99 -7.22 13.47
CA ALA A 90 10.93 -6.29 12.86
C ALA A 90 10.52 -4.84 13.08
N ILE A 91 11.50 -3.95 13.07
CA ILE A 91 11.30 -2.51 13.16
C ILE A 91 11.99 -1.82 11.97
N THR A 92 11.34 -0.80 11.42
CA THR A 92 11.85 -0.02 10.27
C THR A 92 11.75 1.46 10.56
N ILE A 93 12.72 2.24 10.09
CA ILE A 93 12.68 3.71 10.07
C ILE A 93 11.98 4.13 8.78
N ASP A 94 10.86 4.83 8.87
CA ASP A 94 10.19 5.36 7.68
C ASP A 94 11.10 6.35 6.97
N GLN A 95 11.32 6.13 5.68
CA GLN A 95 12.15 6.98 4.84
C GLN A 95 13.58 7.20 5.39
N GLY A 96 14.10 6.22 6.14
CA GLY A 96 15.39 6.29 6.80
C GLY A 96 16.51 6.66 5.82
N MET A 97 16.55 6.02 4.65
CA MET A 97 17.57 6.31 3.63
C MET A 97 17.39 7.72 3.06
N ARG A 98 16.17 8.10 2.67
CA ARG A 98 15.90 9.43 2.08
C ARG A 98 16.18 10.58 3.05
N ARG A 99 15.85 10.40 4.33
CA ARG A 99 16.02 11.40 5.38
C ARG A 99 17.39 11.35 6.06
N ALA A 100 18.30 10.48 5.58
CA ALA A 100 19.60 10.22 6.20
C ALA A 100 19.49 9.86 7.70
N GLN A 101 18.43 9.13 8.04
CA GLN A 101 18.08 8.63 9.36
C GLN A 101 18.46 7.16 9.52
N ARG A 102 19.03 6.78 10.67
CA ARG A 102 19.61 5.47 10.93
C ARG A 102 19.42 5.06 12.38
N PHE A 103 19.40 3.75 12.66
CA PHE A 103 19.28 3.25 14.04
C PHE A 103 20.44 3.70 14.93
N ALA A 104 21.63 3.98 14.38
CA ALA A 104 22.77 4.53 15.11
C ALA A 104 22.52 5.90 15.77
N GLN A 105 21.45 6.60 15.38
CA GLN A 105 21.07 7.89 15.97
C GLN A 105 20.12 7.74 17.18
N LEU A 106 19.60 6.54 17.43
CA LEU A 106 18.79 6.26 18.62
C LEU A 106 19.69 6.10 19.85
N GLN A 107 19.21 6.53 21.01
CA GLN A 107 19.91 6.26 22.28
C GLN A 107 19.62 4.83 22.77
N GLN A 108 18.41 4.34 22.53
CA GLN A 108 17.98 3.02 22.99
C GLN A 108 16.96 2.42 22.03
N LEU A 109 17.10 1.11 21.81
CA LEU A 109 16.11 0.23 21.22
C LEU A 109 16.14 -1.08 22.01
N THR A 110 15.02 -1.47 22.62
CA THR A 110 14.93 -2.67 23.45
C THR A 110 13.66 -3.42 23.13
N LEU A 111 13.78 -4.72 22.88
CA LEU A 111 12.68 -5.66 22.79
C LEU A 111 12.53 -6.38 24.13
N GLU A 112 11.33 -6.38 24.68
CA GLU A 112 10.95 -7.20 25.83
C GLU A 112 9.90 -8.23 25.39
N VAL A 113 10.12 -9.50 25.70
CA VAL A 113 9.16 -10.57 25.40
C VAL A 113 8.70 -11.20 26.70
N ALA A 114 7.40 -11.17 26.95
CA ALA A 114 6.76 -11.87 28.06
C ALA A 114 5.98 -13.09 27.55
N SER A 115 6.10 -14.22 28.26
CA SER A 115 5.46 -15.49 27.89
C SER A 115 5.31 -16.40 29.12
N GLY A 116 4.09 -16.70 29.56
CA GLY A 116 3.86 -17.73 30.60
C GLY A 116 4.58 -17.47 31.93
N GLY A 117 4.81 -16.20 32.30
CA GLY A 117 5.57 -15.82 33.49
C GLY A 117 7.08 -15.66 33.26
N GLN A 118 7.59 -16.11 32.12
CA GLN A 118 8.93 -15.82 31.64
C GLN A 118 8.99 -14.41 31.03
N ALA A 119 10.08 -13.68 31.29
CA ALA A 119 10.35 -12.39 30.66
C ALA A 119 11.79 -12.35 30.15
N CYS A 120 11.96 -12.00 28.89
CA CYS A 120 13.24 -11.86 28.21
C CYS A 120 13.40 -10.44 27.68
N THR A 121 14.63 -9.94 27.61
CA THR A 121 14.95 -8.65 26.99
C THR A 121 16.07 -8.83 25.98
N PHE A 122 16.07 -8.03 24.92
CA PHE A 122 17.10 -7.97 23.91
C PHE A 122 17.30 -6.52 23.47
N ALA A 123 18.53 -6.03 23.55
CA ALA A 123 18.93 -4.74 23.02
C ALA A 123 19.97 -4.98 21.91
N PRO A 124 19.60 -4.79 20.62
CA PRO A 124 20.56 -4.91 19.54
C PRO A 124 21.62 -3.79 19.62
N PRO A 125 22.87 -4.06 19.21
CA PRO A 125 23.90 -3.03 19.14
C PRO A 125 23.55 -2.03 18.03
N LEU A 126 23.46 -0.73 18.36
CA LEU A 126 23.07 0.32 17.41
C LEU A 126 24.27 1.13 16.88
N VAL A 127 25.38 1.15 17.62
CA VAL A 127 26.53 2.00 17.29
C VAL A 127 27.08 1.63 15.91
N GLY A 128 27.12 2.61 15.00
CA GLY A 128 27.62 2.42 13.64
C GLY A 128 26.66 1.71 12.68
N MET A 129 25.45 1.35 13.12
CA MET A 129 24.42 0.72 12.28
C MET A 129 23.98 1.67 11.17
N ALA A 130 24.17 1.26 9.91
CA ALA A 130 23.83 2.02 8.72
C ALA A 130 22.43 1.68 8.19
N GLU A 131 21.88 0.57 8.67
CA GLU A 131 20.64 -0.04 8.28
C GLU A 131 19.43 0.76 8.77
N THR A 132 18.33 0.66 8.02
CA THR A 132 17.08 1.38 8.30
C THR A 132 15.91 0.45 8.54
N ALA A 133 16.11 -0.87 8.40
CA ALA A 133 15.22 -1.89 8.95
C ALA A 133 16.01 -2.95 9.75
N LEU A 134 15.37 -3.58 10.74
CA LEU A 134 16.02 -4.50 11.69
C LEU A 134 15.07 -5.59 12.15
N ILE A 135 15.46 -6.86 11.99
CA ILE A 135 14.77 -7.99 12.63
C ILE A 135 15.21 -8.06 14.08
N LEU A 136 14.28 -7.86 15.02
CA LEU A 136 14.56 -7.91 16.46
C LEU A 136 14.57 -9.34 16.96
N ALA A 137 13.54 -10.11 16.60
CA ALA A 137 13.36 -11.47 17.09
C ALA A 137 12.61 -12.36 16.10
N GLU A 138 12.80 -13.67 16.25
CA GLU A 138 11.99 -14.69 15.62
C GLU A 138 11.42 -15.63 16.69
N PHE A 139 10.11 -15.79 16.70
CA PHE A 139 9.45 -16.92 17.36
C PHE A 139 9.41 -18.05 16.35
N TYR A 140 10.00 -19.19 16.65
CA TYR A 140 10.06 -20.30 15.70
C TYR A 140 9.79 -21.63 16.37
N ARG A 141 9.23 -22.58 15.62
CA ARG A 141 8.97 -23.92 16.10
C ARG A 141 10.13 -24.85 15.76
N ARG A 142 10.55 -25.68 16.71
CA ARG A 142 11.53 -26.74 16.49
C ARG A 142 11.19 -27.94 17.36
N ASN A 143 11.04 -29.10 16.72
CA ASN A 143 10.62 -30.35 17.38
C ASN A 143 9.32 -30.19 18.18
N GLY A 144 8.34 -29.47 17.61
CA GLY A 144 7.03 -29.24 18.25
C GLY A 144 7.00 -28.14 19.30
N GLN A 145 8.15 -27.65 19.79
CA GLN A 145 8.24 -26.57 20.77
C GLN A 145 8.57 -25.22 20.14
N TRP A 146 7.89 -24.17 20.61
CA TRP A 146 8.19 -22.79 20.24
C TRP A 146 9.38 -22.25 21.03
N LYS A 147 10.21 -21.46 20.33
CA LYS A 147 11.43 -20.85 20.84
C LYS A 147 11.50 -19.41 20.37
N LEU A 148 12.12 -18.57 21.18
CA LEU A 148 12.50 -17.21 20.82
C LEU A 148 13.98 -17.20 20.43
N ARG A 149 14.30 -16.58 19.29
CA ARG A 149 15.65 -16.21 18.88
C ARG A 149 15.78 -14.69 18.88
N ALA A 150 16.80 -14.16 19.54
CA ALA A 150 17.21 -12.77 19.35
C ALA A 150 18.03 -12.67 18.05
N VAL A 151 17.64 -11.80 17.12
CA VAL A 151 18.22 -11.80 15.76
C VAL A 151 19.19 -10.64 15.56
N GLY A 152 18.72 -9.40 15.59
CA GLY A 152 19.57 -8.22 15.40
C GLY A 152 20.13 -8.06 13.98
N GLN A 153 19.45 -8.61 12.96
CA GLN A 153 19.89 -8.52 11.56
C GLN A 153 19.30 -7.28 10.89
N GLY A 154 20.16 -6.35 10.49
CA GLY A 154 19.78 -5.13 9.80
C GLY A 154 19.62 -5.30 8.28
N PHE A 155 18.85 -4.40 7.68
CA PHE A 155 18.65 -4.28 6.24
C PHE A 155 18.87 -2.83 5.81
N THR A 156 19.83 -2.64 4.91
CA THR A 156 20.03 -1.38 4.19
C THR A 156 18.91 -1.22 3.17
N GLY A 157 18.33 -0.02 3.04
CA GLY A 157 17.22 0.24 2.12
C GLY A 157 15.83 0.05 2.73
N GLY A 158 15.73 -0.18 4.03
CA GLY A 158 14.46 -0.07 4.75
C GLY A 158 13.52 -1.27 4.55
N LEU A 159 12.22 -0.97 4.45
CA LEU A 159 11.18 -1.99 4.47
C LEU A 159 11.24 -2.89 3.24
N GLY A 160 11.55 -2.38 2.04
CA GLY A 160 11.49 -3.17 0.81
C GLY A 160 12.43 -4.36 0.81
N PRO A 161 13.74 -4.19 1.06
CA PRO A 161 14.67 -5.32 1.15
C PRO A 161 14.31 -6.32 2.26
N LEU A 162 13.82 -5.84 3.40
CA LEU A 162 13.35 -6.68 4.51
C LEU A 162 12.09 -7.48 4.12
N ALA A 163 11.10 -6.82 3.52
CA ALA A 163 9.86 -7.45 3.10
C ALA A 163 10.10 -8.48 1.99
N LYS A 164 10.96 -8.14 1.02
CA LYS A 164 11.38 -9.06 -0.05
C LYS A 164 12.12 -10.27 0.49
N HIS A 165 12.91 -10.11 1.56
CA HIS A 165 13.55 -11.23 2.24
C HIS A 165 12.53 -12.27 2.75
N PHE A 166 11.34 -11.82 3.15
CA PHE A 166 10.22 -12.68 3.57
C PHE A 166 9.21 -12.98 2.45
N GLY A 167 9.51 -12.62 1.20
CA GLY A 167 8.64 -12.90 0.04
C GLY A 167 7.48 -11.94 -0.17
N VAL A 168 7.52 -10.74 0.45
CA VAL A 168 6.53 -9.68 0.25
C VAL A 168 7.08 -8.63 -0.70
N ASP A 169 6.35 -8.33 -1.77
CA ASP A 169 6.66 -7.23 -2.68
C ASP A 169 5.99 -5.93 -2.19
N VAL A 170 6.79 -5.01 -1.66
CA VAL A 170 6.34 -3.69 -1.24
C VAL A 170 6.48 -2.73 -2.42
N ALA A 171 5.37 -2.50 -3.13
CA ALA A 171 5.34 -1.63 -4.31
C ALA A 171 5.62 -0.14 -4.00
N ASP A 172 5.53 0.24 -2.72
CA ASP A 172 5.60 1.62 -2.22
C ASP A 172 6.69 1.81 -1.15
N ASP A 173 7.85 1.18 -1.30
CA ASP A 173 8.98 1.44 -0.41
C ASP A 173 9.58 2.82 -0.74
N PRO A 174 9.44 3.83 0.14
CA PRO A 174 9.99 5.13 -0.13
C PRO A 174 11.52 5.11 -0.01
N ASP A 175 12.13 4.14 0.65
CA ASP A 175 13.59 4.00 0.66
C ASP A 175 14.14 3.20 -0.52
N ALA A 176 13.26 2.73 -1.43
CA ALA A 176 13.65 2.12 -2.69
C ALA A 176 14.36 3.15 -3.58
N THR A 177 15.66 3.25 -3.37
CA THR A 177 16.60 3.76 -4.36
C THR A 177 16.89 2.61 -5.33
N THR A 178 16.90 2.90 -6.63
CA THR A 178 17.50 2.04 -7.64
C THR A 178 19.02 1.95 -7.40
N ALA A 179 19.40 1.25 -6.34
CA ALA A 179 20.75 0.75 -6.21
C ALA A 179 20.88 -0.39 -7.21
N ALA A 180 21.42 -0.09 -8.40
CA ALA A 180 22.11 -1.10 -9.18
C ALA A 180 23.08 -1.82 -8.23
N PRO A 181 23.16 -3.16 -8.25
CA PRO A 181 24.12 -3.86 -7.41
C PRO A 181 25.51 -3.33 -7.73
N ALA A 182 26.17 -2.73 -6.73
CA ALA A 182 27.59 -2.42 -6.82
C ALA A 182 28.32 -3.75 -7.08
N SER A 183 28.86 -3.89 -8.28
CA SER A 183 29.74 -4.98 -8.65
C SER A 183 30.99 -4.94 -7.77
N VAL A 184 30.98 -5.70 -6.68
CA VAL A 184 32.22 -6.18 -6.08
C VAL A 184 32.83 -7.15 -7.10
N PRO A 185 34.07 -6.96 -7.56
CA PRO A 185 34.69 -7.90 -8.47
C PRO A 185 34.93 -9.22 -7.71
N PRO A 186 34.35 -10.36 -8.13
CA PRO A 186 34.67 -11.63 -7.51
C PRO A 186 36.09 -12.06 -7.91
N PRO A 187 36.85 -12.72 -7.01
CA PRO A 187 38.03 -13.47 -7.42
C PRO A 187 37.57 -14.59 -8.35
N VAL A 188 38.36 -14.88 -9.38
CA VAL A 188 38.15 -15.97 -10.35
C VAL A 188 38.07 -17.35 -9.64
N PRO A 189 37.04 -18.15 -9.93
CA PRO A 189 37.31 -19.57 -10.19
C PRO A 189 36.42 -20.25 -11.26
N VAL A 190 36.96 -21.38 -11.71
CA VAL A 190 36.57 -22.36 -12.72
C VAL A 190 35.07 -22.76 -12.74
N ALA A 191 34.54 -22.93 -13.95
CA ALA A 191 33.13 -23.20 -14.28
C ALA A 191 32.61 -24.62 -13.93
N PRO A 192 31.37 -24.75 -13.44
CA PRO A 192 30.54 -25.97 -13.56
C PRO A 192 29.51 -25.87 -14.72
N PRO A 193 28.92 -26.99 -15.18
CA PRO A 193 28.12 -27.08 -16.40
C PRO A 193 26.69 -26.47 -16.25
N PRO A 194 26.01 -26.14 -17.38
CA PRO A 194 24.80 -25.33 -17.36
C PRO A 194 23.54 -26.12 -16.95
N LEU A 195 22.70 -25.49 -16.12
CA LEU A 195 21.32 -25.90 -15.82
C LEU A 195 20.34 -25.30 -16.85
N PRO A 196 19.17 -25.95 -17.07
CA PRO A 196 18.16 -25.48 -18.02
C PRO A 196 17.52 -24.15 -17.59
N PRO A 197 17.01 -23.34 -18.55
CA PRO A 197 16.51 -22.02 -18.27
C PRO A 197 15.17 -22.04 -17.49
N PRO A 198 14.94 -21.08 -16.57
CA PRO A 198 13.66 -20.92 -15.90
C PRO A 198 12.58 -20.37 -16.85
N PRO A 199 11.28 -20.58 -16.56
CA PRO A 199 10.20 -20.03 -17.37
C PRO A 199 10.15 -18.51 -17.27
N SER A 200 10.01 -17.84 -18.41
CA SER A 200 9.82 -16.40 -18.51
C SER A 200 8.39 -16.01 -18.11
N VAL A 201 8.26 -15.21 -17.05
CA VAL A 201 7.02 -14.52 -16.70
C VAL A 201 7.02 -13.18 -17.44
N ASN A 202 6.09 -13.01 -18.39
CA ASN A 202 5.84 -11.72 -19.04
C ASN A 202 5.10 -10.79 -18.07
N LEU A 203 5.76 -9.73 -17.60
CA LEU A 203 5.13 -8.64 -16.84
C LEU A 203 5.20 -7.36 -17.66
N SER A 204 4.16 -7.09 -18.45
CA SER A 204 3.94 -5.78 -19.07
C SER A 204 3.08 -4.91 -18.13
N LYS A 205 3.66 -4.42 -17.02
CA LYS A 205 3.09 -3.29 -16.26
C LYS A 205 3.63 -2.00 -16.89
N ILE A 206 2.78 -1.25 -17.57
CA ILE A 206 3.15 0.05 -18.15
C ILE A 206 2.95 1.12 -17.07
N VAL A 207 4.03 1.64 -16.51
CA VAL A 207 3.97 2.87 -15.70
C VAL A 207 3.87 4.05 -16.67
N LEU A 208 2.69 4.67 -16.74
CA LEU A 208 2.43 5.77 -17.65
C LEU A 208 3.12 7.06 -17.18
N GLU A 209 4.01 7.58 -18.03
CA GLU A 209 4.43 8.97 -18.03
C GLU A 209 3.23 9.88 -18.35
N LYS A 210 3.18 11.08 -17.75
CA LYS A 210 2.10 12.05 -18.02
C LYS A 210 2.00 12.33 -19.53
N SER A 211 0.77 12.45 -20.03
CA SER A 211 0.37 13.08 -21.31
C SER A 211 0.38 12.30 -22.65
N LYS A 212 0.60 10.98 -22.70
CA LYS A 212 0.38 10.19 -23.95
C LYS A 212 -0.90 9.36 -23.89
N PRO A 213 -1.87 9.57 -24.80
CA PRO A 213 -3.06 8.73 -24.89
C PRO A 213 -2.69 7.30 -25.24
N VAL A 214 -3.24 6.34 -24.49
CA VAL A 214 -3.14 4.91 -24.80
C VAL A 214 -4.45 4.46 -25.43
N ALA A 215 -4.39 3.91 -26.63
CA ALA A 215 -5.54 3.23 -27.23
C ALA A 215 -5.67 1.85 -26.59
N LEU A 216 -6.85 1.55 -26.05
CA LEU A 216 -7.15 0.22 -25.52
C LEU A 216 -7.73 -0.66 -26.62
N GLU A 217 -7.27 -1.91 -26.69
CA GLU A 217 -7.73 -2.88 -27.67
C GLU A 217 -8.89 -3.73 -27.15
N LYS A 218 -9.75 -4.17 -28.07
CA LYS A 218 -10.85 -5.07 -27.78
C LYS A 218 -10.32 -6.50 -27.82
N ALA A 219 -10.23 -7.18 -26.68
CA ALA A 219 -9.79 -8.58 -26.64
C ALA A 219 -10.73 -9.52 -27.43
N SER A 220 -12.01 -9.15 -27.56
CA SER A 220 -13.04 -9.96 -28.24
C SER A 220 -14.19 -9.11 -28.83
N GLY A 221 -13.86 -7.95 -29.41
CA GLY A 221 -14.85 -7.01 -29.97
C GLY A 221 -15.62 -6.17 -28.94
N LYS A 222 -15.36 -6.39 -27.66
CA LYS A 222 -15.94 -5.73 -26.49
C LYS A 222 -14.84 -5.29 -25.52
N PHE A 223 -15.11 -4.28 -24.72
CA PHE A 223 -14.20 -3.85 -23.64
C PHE A 223 -14.52 -4.53 -22.30
N GLY A 224 -15.70 -5.13 -22.15
CA GLY A 224 -16.13 -5.69 -20.86
C GLY A 224 -16.31 -4.62 -19.81
N GLU A 225 -16.35 -5.02 -18.54
CA GLU A 225 -16.44 -4.09 -17.42
C GLU A 225 -15.08 -3.43 -17.14
N ILE A 226 -15.06 -2.09 -17.18
CA ILE A 226 -13.89 -1.29 -16.80
C ILE A 226 -14.07 -0.90 -15.33
N VAL A 227 -13.08 -1.25 -14.50
CA VAL A 227 -13.15 -1.03 -13.05
C VAL A 227 -12.14 0.02 -12.65
N VAL A 228 -12.63 1.10 -12.06
CA VAL A 228 -11.84 2.16 -11.44
C VAL A 228 -11.90 1.97 -9.93
N ASN A 229 -10.74 1.96 -9.28
CA ASN A 229 -10.66 1.83 -7.82
C ASN A 229 -9.77 2.93 -7.24
N LEU A 230 -10.34 3.72 -6.33
CA LEU A 230 -9.64 4.73 -5.55
C LEU A 230 -9.37 4.17 -4.15
N ARG A 231 -8.10 4.10 -3.77
CA ARG A 231 -7.65 3.74 -2.43
C ARG A 231 -6.88 4.89 -1.83
N TRP A 232 -7.08 5.15 -0.54
CA TRP A 232 -6.35 6.19 0.18
C TRP A 232 -6.11 5.75 1.61
N SER A 233 -5.15 6.37 2.28
CA SER A 233 -4.85 6.10 3.69
C SER A 233 -4.92 7.39 4.50
N ARG A 234 -5.45 7.31 5.74
CA ARG A 234 -5.47 8.44 6.66
C ARG A 234 -4.07 8.66 7.22
N GLY A 235 -3.45 9.80 6.91
CA GLY A 235 -2.19 10.21 7.52
C GLY A 235 -2.31 10.32 9.05
N GLY A 236 -1.55 9.50 9.77
CA GLY A 236 -1.61 9.37 11.23
C GLY A 236 -0.83 10.45 11.96
N GLY A 237 -1.50 11.53 12.35
CA GLY A 237 -0.97 12.55 13.26
C GLY A 237 -2.00 12.95 14.32
N LEU A 238 -1.54 13.26 15.53
CA LEU A 238 -2.39 13.63 16.69
C LEU A 238 -3.27 14.89 16.46
N PHE A 239 -3.06 15.60 15.34
CA PHE A 239 -3.79 16.80 14.93
C PHE A 239 -4.28 16.76 13.46
N SER A 240 -4.02 15.70 12.68
CA SER A 240 -4.49 15.63 11.30
C SER A 240 -5.94 15.13 11.25
N ARG A 241 -6.84 15.96 10.76
CA ARG A 241 -8.20 15.53 10.44
C ARG A 241 -8.14 14.52 9.30
N ALA A 242 -8.87 13.43 9.45
CA ALA A 242 -9.09 12.46 8.39
C ALA A 242 -9.55 13.17 7.10
N ILE A 243 -8.90 12.87 5.98
CA ILE A 243 -9.32 13.30 4.65
C ILE A 243 -10.25 12.21 4.11
N ASP A 244 -11.47 12.63 3.77
CA ASP A 244 -12.46 11.80 3.09
C ASP A 244 -12.32 12.05 1.59
N LEU A 245 -11.88 11.03 0.85
CA LEU A 245 -11.70 11.10 -0.59
C LEU A 245 -12.84 10.37 -1.27
N ASP A 246 -13.52 11.07 -2.17
CA ASP A 246 -14.59 10.52 -2.98
C ASP A 246 -14.15 10.40 -4.43
N LEU A 247 -14.69 9.40 -5.11
CA LEU A 247 -14.53 9.11 -6.52
C LEU A 247 -15.80 9.53 -7.28
N GLY A 248 -15.60 10.16 -8.43
CA GLY A 248 -16.69 10.57 -9.30
C GLY A 248 -16.32 10.50 -10.78
N ALA A 249 -17.33 10.71 -11.62
CA ALA A 249 -17.15 10.79 -13.05
C ALA A 249 -18.10 11.80 -13.71
N MET A 250 -17.56 12.60 -14.63
CA MET A 250 -18.36 13.36 -15.59
C MET A 250 -18.50 12.54 -16.86
N VAL A 251 -19.73 12.31 -17.31
CA VAL A 251 -20.05 11.49 -18.47
C VAL A 251 -20.76 12.34 -19.52
N GLU A 252 -20.29 12.25 -20.76
CA GLU A 252 -20.98 12.78 -21.93
C GLU A 252 -21.28 11.62 -22.88
N MET A 253 -22.55 11.54 -23.30
CA MET A 253 -23.07 10.57 -24.24
C MET A 253 -22.92 11.08 -25.68
N GLN A 254 -22.99 10.19 -26.65
CA GLN A 254 -22.84 10.53 -28.08
C GLN A 254 -23.98 11.41 -28.61
N ASP A 255 -25.15 11.35 -27.99
CA ASP A 255 -26.31 12.21 -28.28
C ASP A 255 -26.21 13.61 -27.62
N GLY A 256 -25.18 13.85 -26.81
CA GLY A 256 -24.93 15.10 -26.11
C GLY A 256 -25.50 15.16 -24.70
N ASP A 257 -26.22 14.13 -24.25
CA ASP A 257 -26.66 14.04 -22.86
C ASP A 257 -25.46 13.93 -21.92
N LYS A 258 -25.56 14.60 -20.78
CA LYS A 258 -24.46 14.69 -19.81
C LYS A 258 -24.96 14.43 -18.41
N THR A 259 -24.12 13.79 -17.60
CA THR A 259 -24.41 13.58 -16.17
C THR A 259 -23.11 13.51 -15.37
N VAL A 260 -23.24 13.73 -14.06
CA VAL A 260 -22.14 13.60 -13.10
C VAL A 260 -22.51 12.51 -12.10
N ILE A 261 -21.67 11.49 -12.01
CA ILE A 261 -21.74 10.43 -11.00
C ILE A 261 -20.88 10.84 -9.81
N GLN A 262 -21.50 10.97 -8.65
CA GLN A 262 -20.83 11.30 -7.39
C GLN A 262 -21.78 11.12 -6.19
N ALA A 263 -21.22 10.79 -5.04
CA ALA A 263 -21.96 10.68 -3.78
C ALA A 263 -22.56 12.01 -3.32
N LEU A 264 -21.83 13.13 -3.45
CA LEU A 264 -22.27 14.48 -3.07
C LEU A 264 -23.60 14.91 -3.72
N GLY A 265 -23.83 14.48 -4.96
CA GLY A 265 -25.07 14.76 -5.71
C GLY A 265 -26.15 13.70 -5.55
N GLY A 266 -25.90 12.64 -4.76
CA GLY A 266 -26.79 11.49 -4.62
C GLY A 266 -26.97 10.67 -5.91
N ASN A 267 -26.11 10.86 -6.92
CA ASN A 267 -26.22 10.19 -8.21
C ASN A 267 -25.16 9.10 -8.35
N PHE A 268 -25.58 7.85 -8.13
CA PHE A 268 -24.72 6.67 -8.18
C PHE A 268 -24.67 6.02 -9.57
N GLY A 269 -25.48 6.45 -10.53
CA GLY A 269 -25.47 5.91 -11.89
C GLY A 269 -25.99 4.47 -12.04
N SER A 270 -25.73 3.87 -13.20
CA SER A 270 -26.18 2.52 -13.57
C SER A 270 -25.28 1.91 -14.64
N LEU A 271 -25.11 0.58 -14.61
CA LEU A 271 -24.40 -0.17 -15.66
C LEU A 271 -25.34 -0.67 -16.77
N ALA A 272 -26.65 -0.74 -16.50
CA ALA A 272 -27.65 -1.30 -17.42
C ALA A 272 -28.34 -0.26 -18.30
N GLN A 273 -28.35 1.00 -17.86
CA GLN A 273 -28.93 2.13 -18.57
C GLN A 273 -28.00 3.34 -18.48
N MET A 274 -28.26 4.37 -19.27
CA MET A 274 -27.54 5.65 -19.20
C MET A 274 -27.36 6.08 -17.74
N PRO A 275 -26.11 6.37 -17.30
CA PRO A 275 -24.92 6.66 -18.11
C PRO A 275 -23.95 5.49 -18.37
N TYR A 276 -24.32 4.25 -18.06
CA TYR A 276 -23.43 3.07 -18.16
C TYR A 276 -22.18 3.15 -17.27
N VAL A 277 -22.22 4.05 -16.29
CA VAL A 277 -21.20 4.26 -15.27
C VAL A 277 -21.91 4.21 -13.91
N LYS A 278 -21.34 3.50 -12.95
CA LYS A 278 -21.93 3.31 -11.62
C LYS A 278 -20.90 3.44 -10.51
N LEU A 279 -21.19 4.26 -9.51
CA LEU A 279 -20.47 4.31 -8.24
C LEU A 279 -21.05 3.22 -7.33
N MET A 280 -20.21 2.30 -6.86
CA MET A 280 -20.64 1.06 -6.20
C MET A 280 -20.91 1.19 -4.70
N GLY A 281 -20.60 2.35 -4.13
CA GLY A 281 -20.78 2.68 -2.73
C GLY A 281 -20.04 3.97 -2.41
N ASP A 282 -20.42 4.56 -1.29
CA ASP A 282 -19.81 5.76 -0.72
C ASP A 282 -19.13 5.29 0.58
N ASP A 283 -17.82 5.07 0.54
CA ASP A 283 -17.04 4.69 1.73
C ASP A 283 -16.51 5.94 2.43
N ARG A 284 -17.46 6.71 3.01
CA ARG A 284 -17.28 7.92 3.85
C ARG A 284 -16.29 7.79 5.01
N SER A 285 -15.76 6.59 5.23
CA SER A 285 -15.02 6.23 6.42
C SER A 285 -13.55 5.94 6.13
N GLY A 286 -13.18 5.67 4.87
CA GLY A 286 -11.88 5.09 4.50
C GLY A 286 -11.54 3.83 5.31
N SER A 287 -12.55 3.13 5.87
CA SER A 287 -12.38 2.05 6.86
C SER A 287 -12.58 0.67 6.25
N SER A 288 -13.10 0.56 5.02
CA SER A 288 -13.36 -0.74 4.39
C SER A 288 -12.11 -1.39 3.76
N GLY A 289 -10.98 -0.69 3.68
CA GLY A 289 -9.72 -1.17 3.09
C GLY A 289 -9.77 -1.42 1.58
N GLN A 290 -10.96 -1.50 0.98
CA GLN A 290 -11.15 -1.68 -0.47
C GLN A 290 -11.27 -0.34 -1.22
N GLY A 291 -11.57 0.75 -0.52
CA GLY A 291 -11.72 2.09 -1.11
C GLY A 291 -13.01 2.21 -1.93
N GLU A 292 -13.06 3.20 -2.82
CA GLU A 292 -14.23 3.44 -3.67
C GLU A 292 -14.07 2.82 -5.05
N PHE A 293 -15.20 2.37 -5.60
CA PHE A 293 -15.25 1.72 -6.91
C PHE A 293 -16.22 2.44 -7.83
N LEU A 294 -15.72 2.79 -9.01
CA LEU A 294 -16.53 3.26 -10.12
C LEU A 294 -16.41 2.23 -11.25
N HIS A 295 -17.53 1.66 -11.65
CA HIS A 295 -17.61 0.65 -12.69
C HIS A 295 -18.17 1.29 -13.96
N LEU A 296 -17.61 0.95 -15.12
CA LEU A 296 -18.12 1.37 -16.42
C LEU A 296 -18.42 0.13 -17.26
N ASN A 297 -19.58 0.12 -17.90
CA ASN A 297 -19.94 -0.91 -18.86
C ASN A 297 -19.31 -0.59 -20.23
N GLY A 298 -18.12 -1.14 -20.47
CA GLY A 298 -17.38 -0.95 -21.72
C GLY A 298 -18.01 -1.64 -22.94
N ASP A 299 -18.99 -2.52 -22.75
CA ASP A 299 -19.76 -3.08 -23.88
C ASP A 299 -20.67 -2.01 -24.51
N GLU A 300 -21.08 -1.01 -23.72
CA GLU A 300 -21.90 0.12 -24.17
C GLU A 300 -21.04 1.34 -24.59
N TRP A 301 -19.71 1.17 -24.71
CA TRP A 301 -18.77 2.25 -25.05
C TRP A 301 -19.18 3.03 -26.30
N SER A 302 -19.80 2.37 -27.28
CA SER A 302 -20.28 3.01 -28.51
C SER A 302 -21.29 4.15 -28.27
N ARG A 303 -22.00 4.15 -27.14
CA ARG A 303 -22.96 5.19 -26.73
C ARG A 303 -22.32 6.32 -25.93
N ILE A 304 -21.15 6.08 -25.34
CA ILE A 304 -20.42 7.03 -24.50
C ILE A 304 -19.47 7.82 -25.40
N LYS A 305 -19.49 9.14 -25.29
CA LYS A 305 -18.56 10.02 -26.00
C LYS A 305 -17.25 10.18 -25.22
N ARG A 306 -17.36 10.48 -23.93
CA ARG A 306 -16.20 10.59 -23.02
C ARG A 306 -16.58 10.48 -21.55
N VAL A 307 -15.62 10.04 -20.75
CA VAL A 307 -15.72 9.96 -19.29
C VAL A 307 -14.48 10.59 -18.67
N LEU A 308 -14.68 11.63 -17.85
CA LEU A 308 -13.63 12.18 -17.00
C LEU A 308 -13.78 11.59 -15.60
N ILE A 309 -12.78 10.82 -15.17
CA ILE A 309 -12.69 10.25 -13.82
C ILE A 309 -11.99 11.29 -12.93
N PHE A 310 -12.59 11.60 -11.78
CA PHE A 310 -12.04 12.55 -10.83
C PHE A 310 -12.18 12.07 -9.39
N ALA A 311 -11.31 12.58 -8.52
CA ALA A 311 -11.45 12.45 -7.07
C ALA A 311 -11.60 13.84 -6.43
N PHE A 312 -12.27 13.92 -5.30
CA PHE A 312 -12.41 15.15 -4.53
C PHE A 312 -12.33 14.91 -3.03
N ILE A 313 -11.97 15.96 -2.30
CA ILE A 313 -11.92 15.95 -0.84
C ILE A 313 -13.28 16.43 -0.33
N TYR A 314 -14.08 15.51 0.22
CA TYR A 314 -15.41 15.82 0.73
C TYR A 314 -15.37 16.41 2.14
N GLU A 315 -14.62 15.79 3.04
CA GLU A 315 -14.30 16.32 4.36
C GLU A 315 -12.79 16.29 4.62
N GLY A 316 -12.28 17.34 5.28
CA GLY A 316 -10.86 17.50 5.58
C GLY A 316 -10.26 18.77 4.96
N THR A 317 -9.01 19.06 5.32
CA THR A 317 -8.25 20.16 4.71
C THR A 317 -7.55 19.61 3.47
N PRO A 318 -7.59 20.30 2.31
CA PRO A 318 -6.96 19.78 1.11
C PRO A 318 -5.48 19.49 1.31
N ASN A 319 -5.10 18.21 1.24
CA ASN A 319 -3.71 17.77 1.33
C ASN A 319 -3.58 16.38 0.68
N TRP A 320 -3.57 16.37 -0.65
CA TRP A 320 -3.43 15.18 -1.48
C TRP A 320 -2.21 14.35 -1.11
N SER A 321 -1.08 15.02 -0.88
CA SER A 321 0.17 14.34 -0.48
C SER A 321 0.05 13.53 0.81
N SER A 322 -0.85 13.91 1.72
CA SER A 322 -1.08 13.19 2.98
C SER A 322 -2.17 12.13 2.90
N ALA A 323 -3.00 12.17 1.85
CA ALA A 323 -4.07 11.21 1.63
C ALA A 323 -3.56 9.90 1.00
N ASN A 324 -2.35 9.90 0.42
CA ASN A 324 -1.77 8.75 -0.29
C ASN A 324 -2.76 8.10 -1.27
N GLY A 325 -3.51 8.95 -2.00
CA GLY A 325 -4.53 8.47 -2.93
C GLY A 325 -3.90 7.77 -4.12
N VAL A 326 -4.34 6.54 -4.41
CA VAL A 326 -3.97 5.77 -5.60
C VAL A 326 -5.23 5.35 -6.32
N VAL A 327 -5.30 5.68 -7.61
CA VAL A 327 -6.39 5.28 -8.49
C VAL A 327 -5.86 4.29 -9.52
N THR A 328 -6.55 3.16 -9.61
CA THR A 328 -6.28 2.13 -10.63
C THR A 328 -7.45 2.07 -11.61
N ILE A 329 -7.15 1.86 -12.90
CA ILE A 329 -8.15 1.61 -13.95
C ILE A 329 -7.79 0.29 -14.62
N ARG A 330 -8.66 -0.70 -14.45
CA ARG A 330 -8.52 -2.04 -15.03
C ARG A 330 -9.50 -2.20 -16.18
N THR A 331 -8.96 -2.56 -17.34
CA THR A 331 -9.74 -2.98 -18.52
C THR A 331 -9.35 -4.42 -18.87
N PRO A 332 -10.31 -5.35 -19.07
CA PRO A 332 -10.03 -6.74 -19.43
C PRO A 332 -9.04 -6.88 -20.59
N GLY A 333 -7.99 -7.67 -20.37
CA GLY A 333 -6.96 -7.94 -21.39
C GLY A 333 -6.01 -6.77 -21.68
N GLN A 334 -6.06 -5.69 -20.90
CA GLN A 334 -5.21 -4.52 -21.06
C GLN A 334 -4.31 -4.31 -19.82
N PRO A 335 -3.16 -3.64 -19.97
CA PRO A 335 -2.37 -3.20 -18.83
C PRO A 335 -3.19 -2.30 -17.89
N GLU A 336 -3.02 -2.51 -16.59
CA GLU A 336 -3.62 -1.65 -15.57
C GLU A 336 -3.02 -0.23 -15.63
N LEU A 337 -3.86 0.79 -15.63
CA LEU A 337 -3.43 2.18 -15.54
C LEU A 337 -3.46 2.63 -14.07
N GLU A 338 -2.35 3.21 -13.61
CA GLU A 338 -2.21 3.68 -12.22
C GLU A 338 -1.92 5.18 -12.18
N ALA A 339 -2.63 5.90 -11.32
CA ALA A 339 -2.46 7.33 -11.05
C ALA A 339 -2.37 7.59 -9.55
N ARG A 340 -1.32 8.29 -9.12
CA ARG A 340 -1.14 8.73 -7.74
C ARG A 340 -1.63 10.16 -7.59
N LEU A 341 -2.26 10.44 -6.46
CA LEU A 341 -2.78 11.74 -6.08
C LEU A 341 -1.84 12.34 -5.03
N ASP A 342 -0.88 13.14 -5.49
CA ASP A 342 0.30 13.59 -4.75
C ASP A 342 0.53 15.11 -4.81
N SER A 343 -0.50 15.91 -5.12
CA SER A 343 -0.35 17.36 -5.24
C SER A 343 0.29 17.96 -3.97
N PRO A 344 1.35 18.77 -4.13
CA PRO A 344 1.89 19.57 -3.03
C PRO A 344 1.03 20.82 -2.75
N ASN A 345 0.03 21.12 -3.58
CA ASN A 345 -0.84 22.28 -3.42
C ASN A 345 -2.07 21.94 -2.55
N ASN A 346 -2.10 22.52 -1.35
CA ASN A 346 -3.15 22.33 -0.35
C ASN A 346 -4.37 23.25 -0.56
N ARG A 347 -4.54 23.85 -1.74
CA ARG A 347 -5.70 24.70 -2.10
C ARG A 347 -6.68 24.03 -3.04
N ASP A 348 -6.25 22.96 -3.71
CA ASP A 348 -7.04 22.28 -4.73
C ASP A 348 -7.82 21.16 -4.05
N GLY A 349 -9.15 21.25 -4.04
CA GLY A 349 -10.03 20.25 -3.43
C GLY A 349 -10.36 19.08 -4.36
N MET A 350 -9.92 19.13 -5.63
CA MET A 350 -10.23 18.10 -6.63
C MET A 350 -9.02 17.70 -7.48
N CYS A 351 -9.05 16.49 -8.01
CA CYS A 351 -8.07 15.95 -8.95
C CYS A 351 -8.77 15.27 -10.13
N ALA A 352 -8.50 15.72 -11.35
CA ALA A 352 -8.83 15.00 -12.58
C ALA A 352 -7.79 13.90 -12.81
N ILE A 353 -8.24 12.66 -12.85
CA ILE A 353 -7.36 11.48 -12.83
C ILE A 353 -7.06 11.01 -14.24
N ALA A 354 -8.11 10.73 -15.01
CA ALA A 354 -8.01 10.21 -16.35
C ALA A 354 -9.19 10.63 -17.21
N MET A 355 -8.93 10.88 -18.49
CA MET A 355 -9.94 11.08 -19.51
C MET A 355 -10.02 9.82 -20.38
N LEU A 356 -11.22 9.26 -20.51
CA LEU A 356 -11.54 8.18 -21.43
C LEU A 356 -12.35 8.75 -22.59
N GLU A 357 -11.87 8.64 -23.82
CA GLU A 357 -12.50 9.25 -25.00
C GLU A 357 -12.83 8.21 -26.07
N ASN A 358 -14.03 8.33 -26.63
CA ASN A 358 -14.47 7.49 -27.74
C ASN A 358 -14.09 8.14 -29.07
N SER A 359 -13.03 7.63 -29.69
CA SER A 359 -12.62 7.99 -31.04
C SER A 359 -13.10 6.93 -32.02
N ASN A 360 -14.28 7.11 -32.62
CA ASN A 360 -14.87 6.20 -33.61
C ASN A 360 -14.95 4.73 -33.13
N GLY A 361 -15.42 4.50 -31.91
CA GLY A 361 -15.53 3.18 -31.28
C GLY A 361 -14.24 2.64 -30.68
N THR A 362 -13.16 3.44 -30.70
CA THR A 362 -11.89 3.16 -30.01
C THR A 362 -11.89 3.88 -28.67
N LEU A 363 -11.57 3.17 -27.59
CA LEU A 363 -11.38 3.77 -26.27
C LEU A 363 -9.95 4.28 -26.17
N ARG A 364 -9.78 5.59 -25.98
CA ARG A 364 -8.50 6.22 -25.68
C ARG A 364 -8.47 6.68 -24.23
N ALA A 365 -7.51 6.19 -23.47
CA ALA A 365 -7.30 6.58 -22.09
C ALA A 365 -6.11 7.54 -21.98
N THR A 366 -6.32 8.70 -21.38
CA THR A 366 -5.28 9.71 -21.13
C THR A 366 -5.20 9.98 -19.64
N LYS A 367 -4.04 9.69 -19.03
CA LYS A 367 -3.73 10.06 -17.65
C LYS A 367 -3.54 11.58 -17.54
N GLN A 368 -4.28 12.22 -16.63
CA GLN A 368 -4.24 13.67 -16.40
C GLN A 368 -3.41 13.98 -15.13
N VAL A 369 -3.94 13.65 -13.95
CA VAL A 369 -3.40 14.05 -12.64
C VAL A 369 -3.19 15.57 -12.58
N ASP A 370 -4.29 16.28 -12.86
CA ASP A 370 -4.43 17.73 -12.84
C ASP A 370 -5.33 18.14 -11.67
N TYR A 371 -4.98 19.20 -10.94
CA TYR A 371 -5.65 19.59 -9.70
C TYR A 371 -6.46 20.88 -9.87
N PHE A 372 -7.61 20.96 -9.19
CA PHE A 372 -8.59 22.03 -9.34
C PHE A 372 -9.18 22.43 -8.00
N THR A 373 -9.59 23.69 -7.88
CA THR A 373 -10.25 24.23 -6.68
C THR A 373 -11.67 23.70 -6.50
N GLY A 374 -12.35 23.32 -7.58
CA GLY A 374 -13.76 22.93 -7.55
C GLY A 374 -14.23 22.33 -8.87
N HIS A 375 -15.47 21.86 -8.85
CA HIS A 375 -16.07 21.15 -9.98
C HIS A 375 -16.25 22.06 -11.20
N ASP A 376 -16.53 23.33 -10.96
CA ASP A 376 -16.68 24.39 -11.96
C ASP A 376 -15.37 24.67 -12.71
N THR A 377 -14.24 24.76 -11.99
CA THR A 377 -12.94 25.03 -12.61
C THR A 377 -12.41 23.80 -13.37
N MET A 378 -12.70 22.60 -12.88
CA MET A 378 -12.43 21.35 -13.60
C MET A 378 -13.28 21.23 -14.86
N ASP A 379 -14.59 21.44 -14.74
CA ASP A 379 -15.51 21.38 -15.87
C ASP A 379 -15.17 22.43 -16.94
N LEU A 380 -14.83 23.66 -16.55
CA LEU A 380 -14.39 24.70 -17.48
C LEU A 380 -13.16 24.25 -18.30
N ARG A 381 -12.23 23.51 -17.68
CA ARG A 381 -11.03 23.00 -18.35
C ARG A 381 -11.35 21.90 -19.36
N PHE A 382 -12.23 20.96 -19.01
CA PHE A 382 -12.54 19.80 -19.86
C PHE A 382 -13.77 20.01 -20.76
N GLY A 383 -14.52 21.08 -20.55
CA GLY A 383 -15.61 21.56 -21.39
C GLY A 383 -16.82 20.64 -21.44
N PHE A 384 -17.30 20.10 -20.31
CA PHE A 384 -18.60 19.40 -20.28
C PHE A 384 -19.75 20.41 -20.26
N GLY A 385 -19.59 21.54 -19.55
CA GLY A 385 -20.56 22.64 -19.52
C GLY A 385 -21.77 22.34 -18.64
N PHE A 386 -21.53 21.81 -17.44
CA PHE A 386 -22.55 21.64 -16.40
C PHE A 386 -22.86 22.98 -15.70
N GLU A 387 -24.05 23.06 -15.11
CA GLU A 387 -24.40 24.12 -14.18
C GLU A 387 -24.12 23.67 -12.74
N TRP A 388 -23.17 24.33 -12.09
CA TRP A 388 -22.78 24.00 -10.71
C TRP A 388 -23.51 24.87 -9.69
N ARG A 389 -23.96 24.25 -8.59
CA ARG A 389 -24.54 24.93 -7.43
C ARG A 389 -23.87 24.42 -6.16
N ALA A 390 -23.71 25.30 -5.18
CA ALA A 390 -23.20 24.89 -3.87
C ALA A 390 -24.14 23.87 -3.22
N ALA A 391 -23.58 22.76 -2.73
CA ALA A 391 -24.32 21.78 -1.96
C ALA A 391 -24.84 22.43 -0.67
N ARG A 392 -26.12 22.24 -0.34
CA ARG A 392 -26.68 22.61 0.97
C ARG A 392 -26.54 21.41 1.89
N LYS A 393 -25.90 21.61 3.05
CA LYS A 393 -25.84 20.63 4.14
C LYS A 393 -27.23 20.33 4.70
#